data_AF-A0A9D9L3C7-F1
#
_entry.id   AF-A0A9D9L3C7-F1
#
_cell.length_a   1.000
_cell.length_b   1.000
_cell.length_c   1.000
_cell.angle_alpha   90.00
_cell.angle_beta   90.00
_cell.angle_gamma   90.00
#
_symmetry.space_group_name_H-M   'P 1'
#
loop_
_entity.id
_entity.type
_entity.pdbx_description
1 polymer ?
#
loop_
_entity_poly.entity_id
_entity_poly.type
_entity_poly.pdbx_seq_one_letter_code
_entity_poly.pdbx_strand_id
1 'polypeptide(L)'
;EKEFGIPYICGVPVGETVQAETCCAALHEAAHGGRPMSVMYRGKCGEEKAERLVIGEAVTAGSIAFSWHILTHSAIDVICPPDIDAHLSPDKKDRPLLSEDEITAYLSDNGIKTVVADPLYRYILPEGCKLIELPHFAFSGRCFARDMRDIINNVNKEFFE
;
A
#
# COMPACT_ATOMS: atom_id res chain seq x y z
N GLU A 1 0.43 5.26 22.10
CA GLU A 1 1.69 5.97 22.39
C GLU A 1 1.47 7.23 23.22
N LYS A 2 0.99 8.37 22.69
CA LYS A 2 0.83 9.63 23.47
C LYS A 2 0.15 9.56 24.85
N GLU A 3 -0.93 8.79 25.00
CA GLU A 3 -1.71 8.77 26.26
C GLU A 3 -1.17 7.76 27.28
N PHE A 4 -0.72 6.59 26.82
CA PHE A 4 -0.37 5.45 27.70
C PHE A 4 1.10 5.01 27.61
N GLY A 5 1.92 5.64 26.76
CA GLY A 5 3.31 5.25 26.54
C GLY A 5 3.50 3.88 25.87
N ILE A 6 2.41 3.24 25.41
CA ILE A 6 2.45 1.92 24.80
C ILE A 6 2.95 2.06 23.34
N PRO A 7 4.09 1.42 22.98
CA PRO A 7 4.58 1.41 21.60
C PRO A 7 3.72 0.53 20.71
N TYR A 8 3.78 0.74 19.40
CA TYR A 8 2.99 0.01 18.42
C TYR A 8 3.79 -0.25 17.14
N ILE A 9 3.31 -1.18 16.31
CA ILE A 9 3.77 -1.32 14.94
C ILE A 9 2.65 -0.95 13.98
N CYS A 10 2.99 -0.42 12.81
CA CYS A 10 2.05 -0.16 11.72
C CYS A 10 2.47 -0.93 10.47
N GLY A 11 1.58 -1.79 9.97
CA GLY A 11 1.81 -2.64 8.80
C GLY A 11 1.03 -3.95 8.88
N VAL A 12 0.82 -4.59 7.74
CA VAL A 12 0.17 -5.89 7.58
C VAL A 12 1.23 -6.91 7.13
N PRO A 13 1.28 -8.12 7.70
CA PRO A 13 2.17 -9.18 7.22
C PRO A 13 1.62 -9.76 5.90
N VAL A 14 1.91 -9.12 4.76
CA VAL A 14 1.37 -9.54 3.46
C VAL A 14 2.07 -10.80 2.97
N GLY A 15 1.33 -11.90 2.84
CA GLY A 15 1.81 -13.21 2.43
C GLY A 15 2.83 -13.84 3.40
N GLU A 16 3.29 -15.05 3.07
CA GLU A 16 4.49 -15.66 3.65
C GLU A 16 5.76 -15.05 3.03
N THR A 17 5.85 -13.72 3.04
CA THR A 17 6.96 -12.97 2.45
C THR A 17 7.88 -12.41 3.54
N VAL A 18 8.98 -11.77 3.12
CA VAL A 18 9.89 -10.99 3.98
C VAL A 18 9.13 -10.00 4.87
N GLN A 19 7.93 -9.57 4.48
CA GLN A 19 7.14 -8.66 5.30
C GLN A 19 6.67 -9.27 6.62
N ALA A 20 6.29 -10.55 6.66
CA ALA A 20 5.86 -11.20 7.90
C ALA A 20 7.03 -11.26 8.92
N GLU A 21 8.21 -11.65 8.45
CA GLU A 21 9.44 -11.63 9.25
C GLU A 21 9.80 -10.21 9.72
N THR A 22 9.65 -9.22 8.83
CA THR A 22 9.92 -7.82 9.16
C THR A 22 8.94 -7.28 10.20
N CYS A 23 7.65 -7.64 10.11
CA CYS A 23 6.65 -7.30 11.12
C CYS A 23 7.00 -7.91 12.49
N CYS A 24 7.43 -9.19 12.53
CA CYS A 24 7.88 -9.83 13.77
C CYS A 24 9.10 -9.12 14.37
N ALA A 25 10.12 -8.81 13.56
CA ALA A 25 11.30 -8.09 14.00
C ALA A 25 10.94 -6.68 14.52
N ALA A 26 10.07 -5.96 13.80
CA ALA A 26 9.57 -4.65 14.22
C ALA A 26 8.78 -4.73 15.52
N LEU A 27 8.00 -5.79 15.74
CA LEU A 27 7.26 -5.99 16.99
C LEU A 27 8.21 -6.18 18.18
N HIS A 28 9.24 -7.00 18.02
CA HIS A 28 10.28 -7.17 19.03
C HIS A 28 11.00 -5.84 19.33
N GLU A 29 11.41 -5.12 18.29
CA GLU A 29 12.07 -3.82 18.42
C GLU A 29 11.16 -2.78 19.09
N ALA A 30 9.87 -2.75 18.76
CA ALA A 30 8.92 -1.84 19.41
C ALA A 30 8.74 -2.15 20.90
N ALA A 31 8.64 -3.45 21.23
CA ALA A 31 8.46 -3.91 22.61
C ALA A 31 9.71 -3.65 23.49
N HIS A 32 10.92 -3.82 22.95
CA HIS A 32 12.17 -3.64 23.70
C HIS A 32 12.71 -2.22 23.63
N GLY A 33 12.57 -1.54 22.49
CA GLY A 33 13.06 -0.20 22.24
C GLY A 33 12.10 0.91 22.68
N GLY A 34 10.85 0.58 23.03
CA GLY A 34 9.86 1.53 23.54
C GLY A 34 9.43 2.60 22.52
N ARG A 35 9.67 2.36 21.23
CA ARG A 35 9.35 3.30 20.15
C ARG A 35 8.45 2.64 19.10
N PRO A 36 7.55 3.39 18.44
CA PRO A 36 6.76 2.86 17.34
C PRO A 36 7.63 2.43 16.15
N MET A 37 7.15 1.42 15.41
CA MET A 37 7.79 0.91 14.19
C MET A 37 6.80 0.94 13.02
N SER A 38 7.30 1.11 11.79
CA SER A 38 6.49 1.08 10.57
C SER A 38 7.07 0.08 9.57
N VAL A 39 6.23 -0.78 9.02
CA VAL A 39 6.56 -1.82 8.01
C VAL A 39 5.65 -1.65 6.79
N MET A 40 5.54 -0.40 6.35
CA MET A 40 4.73 0.02 5.21
C MET A 40 5.33 1.30 4.60
N TYR A 41 5.06 1.51 3.31
CA TYR A 41 5.37 2.78 2.64
C TYR A 41 4.14 3.68 2.51
N ARG A 42 4.37 4.98 2.36
CA ARG A 42 3.33 5.91 1.92
C ARG A 42 3.89 6.89 0.90
N GLY A 43 3.05 7.29 -0.05
CA GLY A 43 3.43 8.21 -1.11
C GLY A 43 4.50 7.63 -2.03
N LYS A 44 5.52 8.43 -2.36
CA LYS A 44 6.59 7.98 -3.26
C LYS A 44 7.66 7.15 -2.56
N CYS A 45 8.03 6.02 -3.16
CA CYS A 45 9.20 5.24 -2.77
C CYS A 45 10.50 5.88 -3.32
N GLY A 46 10.81 7.10 -2.87
CA GLY A 46 12.04 7.82 -3.24
C GLY A 46 11.93 8.69 -4.51
N GLU A 47 13.09 9.06 -5.06
CA GLU A 47 13.22 9.91 -6.27
C GLU A 47 13.18 9.11 -7.58
N GLU A 48 13.30 7.79 -7.50
CA GLU A 48 13.20 6.92 -8.66
C GLU A 48 11.77 6.94 -9.23
N LYS A 49 11.68 6.91 -10.56
CA LYS A 49 10.39 6.86 -11.24
C LYS A 49 9.74 5.49 -11.03
N ALA A 50 8.65 5.45 -10.29
CA ALA A 50 7.84 4.24 -10.15
C ALA A 50 7.06 3.94 -11.43
N GLU A 51 7.10 2.68 -11.89
CA GLU A 51 6.19 2.17 -12.93
C GLU A 51 5.01 1.39 -12.32
N ARG A 52 5.03 1.21 -11.00
CA ARG A 52 4.08 0.43 -10.21
C ARG A 52 3.46 1.29 -9.12
N LEU A 53 2.19 1.06 -8.85
CA LEU A 53 1.40 1.85 -7.91
C LEU A 53 0.42 0.96 -7.14
N VAL A 54 0.22 1.26 -5.86
CA VAL A 54 -0.85 0.67 -5.04
C VAL A 54 -1.82 1.77 -4.63
N ILE A 55 -3.11 1.56 -4.87
CA ILE A 55 -4.18 2.48 -4.48
C ILE A 55 -5.12 1.76 -3.49
N GLY A 56 -5.36 2.35 -2.33
CA GLY A 56 -6.27 1.78 -1.34
C GLY A 56 -6.16 2.39 0.04
N GLU A 57 -6.58 1.64 1.05
CA GLU A 57 -6.44 2.00 2.47
C GLU A 57 -4.96 2.10 2.86
N ALA A 58 -4.59 3.09 3.68
CA ALA A 58 -3.20 3.45 3.89
C ALA A 58 -2.31 2.33 4.44
N VAL A 59 -2.75 1.61 5.46
CA VAL A 59 -1.96 0.54 6.07
C VAL A 59 -1.82 -0.63 5.11
N THR A 60 -2.91 -1.03 4.47
CA THR A 60 -2.93 -2.17 3.53
C THR A 60 -2.13 -1.86 2.27
N ALA A 61 -2.41 -0.74 1.60
CA ALA A 61 -1.73 -0.34 0.38
C ALA A 61 -0.23 -0.12 0.61
N GLY A 62 0.11 0.54 1.73
CA GLY A 62 1.50 0.75 2.12
C GLY A 62 2.25 -0.53 2.44
N SER A 63 1.58 -1.50 3.05
CA SER A 63 2.17 -2.81 3.35
C SER A 63 2.43 -3.59 2.07
N ILE A 64 1.46 -3.61 1.14
CA ILE A 64 1.64 -4.26 -0.17
C ILE A 64 2.80 -3.62 -0.94
N ALA A 65 2.89 -2.29 -0.98
CA ALA A 65 3.98 -1.60 -1.65
C ALA A 65 5.34 -1.92 -1.01
N PHE A 66 5.39 -2.04 0.32
CA PHE A 66 6.60 -2.45 1.04
C PHE A 66 7.06 -3.85 0.66
N SER A 67 6.13 -4.83 0.69
CA SER A 67 6.42 -6.21 0.28
C SER A 67 6.86 -6.28 -1.18
N TRP A 68 6.15 -5.59 -2.07
CA TRP A 68 6.44 -5.58 -3.50
C TRP A 68 7.82 -4.97 -3.79
N HIS A 69 8.19 -3.87 -3.14
CA HIS A 69 9.50 -3.25 -3.29
C HIS A 69 10.62 -4.20 -2.87
N ILE A 70 10.49 -4.87 -1.72
CA ILE A 70 11.51 -5.82 -1.24
C ILE A 70 11.67 -7.00 -2.20
N LEU A 71 10.57 -7.50 -2.75
CA LEU A 71 10.59 -8.65 -3.66
C LEU A 71 11.19 -8.31 -5.02
N THR A 72 10.90 -7.12 -5.57
CA THR A 72 11.30 -6.77 -6.95
C THR A 72 12.42 -5.74 -7.05
N HIS A 73 12.81 -5.12 -5.93
CA HIS A 73 13.78 -4.01 -5.89
C HIS A 73 13.40 -2.85 -6.83
N SER A 74 12.10 -2.59 -6.98
CA SER A 74 11.60 -1.54 -7.89
C SER A 74 10.92 -0.44 -7.10
N ALA A 75 10.94 0.79 -7.61
CA ALA A 75 10.17 1.89 -7.03
C ALA A 75 8.66 1.64 -7.17
N ILE A 76 7.92 1.84 -6.08
CA ILE A 76 6.48 1.65 -6.00
C ILE A 76 5.84 2.83 -5.29
N ASP A 77 4.89 3.47 -5.94
CA ASP A 77 4.14 4.56 -5.33
C ASP A 77 2.89 4.05 -4.60
N VAL A 78 2.39 4.83 -3.65
CA VAL A 78 1.17 4.57 -2.90
C VAL A 78 0.26 5.79 -2.93
N ILE A 79 -1.02 5.58 -3.27
CA ILE A 79 -2.08 6.58 -3.19
C ILE A 79 -3.16 6.09 -2.22
N CYS A 80 -3.57 6.95 -1.29
CA CYS A 80 -4.55 6.63 -0.25
C CYS A 80 -5.74 7.61 -0.28
N PRO A 81 -6.82 7.32 -1.02
CA PRO A 81 -7.98 8.21 -1.11
C PRO A 81 -8.97 7.98 0.05
N PRO A 82 -9.52 9.02 0.71
CA PRO A 82 -8.96 10.29 1.12
C PRO A 82 -8.46 10.17 2.57
N ASP A 83 -7.29 9.57 2.77
CA ASP A 83 -6.73 9.38 4.10
C ASP A 83 -5.81 10.56 4.46
N ILE A 84 -6.37 11.56 5.16
CA ILE A 84 -5.73 12.84 5.51
C ILE A 84 -4.77 12.68 6.71
N ASP A 85 -4.63 11.48 7.27
CA ASP A 85 -3.81 11.25 8.47
C ASP A 85 -2.31 11.21 8.17
N ALA A 86 -1.73 12.40 7.97
CA ALA A 86 -0.30 12.65 7.81
C ALA A 86 0.54 12.10 8.99
N HIS A 87 -0.07 11.81 10.14
CA HIS A 87 0.60 11.21 11.30
C HIS A 87 1.04 9.77 11.08
N LEU A 88 0.39 9.04 10.16
CA LEU A 88 0.79 7.69 9.75
C LEU A 88 1.84 7.70 8.63
N SER A 89 2.25 8.89 8.15
CA SER A 89 3.33 9.10 7.19
C SER A 89 4.62 9.50 7.91
N PRO A 90 5.44 8.53 8.37
CA PRO A 90 6.70 8.83 9.03
C PRO A 90 7.61 9.73 8.18
N ASP A 91 7.50 9.63 6.86
CA ASP A 91 8.34 10.35 5.89
C ASP A 91 7.66 11.56 5.25
N LYS A 92 6.38 11.84 5.55
CA LYS A 92 5.56 12.91 4.95
C LYS A 92 5.55 12.95 3.42
N LYS A 93 5.72 11.79 2.78
CA LYS A 93 5.73 11.67 1.30
C LYS A 93 4.35 11.51 0.69
N ASP A 94 3.31 11.51 1.53
CA ASP A 94 1.92 11.40 1.14
C ASP A 94 1.54 12.41 0.05
N ARG A 95 0.70 11.95 -0.86
CA ARG A 95 0.09 12.80 -1.88
C ARG A 95 -1.39 12.92 -1.56
N PRO A 96 -1.89 14.12 -1.25
CA PRO A 96 -3.32 14.34 -1.06
C PRO A 96 -3.97 14.41 -2.43
N LEU A 97 -4.19 13.25 -3.05
CA LEU A 97 -5.00 13.15 -4.27
C LEU A 97 -6.45 12.92 -3.82
N LEU A 98 -7.30 13.91 -4.08
CA LEU A 98 -8.64 13.98 -3.51
C LEU A 98 -9.75 13.63 -4.50
N SER A 99 -9.41 13.45 -5.78
CA SER A 99 -10.37 13.17 -6.84
C SER A 99 -9.86 12.10 -7.81
N GLU A 100 -10.81 11.43 -8.48
CA GLU A 100 -10.50 10.49 -9.56
C GLU A 100 -9.77 11.17 -10.73
N ASP A 101 -10.07 12.43 -11.02
CA ASP A 101 -9.38 13.23 -12.04
C ASP A 101 -7.90 13.44 -11.70
N GLU A 102 -7.59 13.74 -10.43
CA GLU A 102 -6.21 13.87 -9.94
C GLU A 102 -5.45 12.55 -10.02
N ILE A 103 -6.10 11.42 -9.69
CA ILE A 103 -5.51 10.09 -9.81
C ILE A 103 -5.27 9.76 -11.29
N THR A 104 -6.21 10.08 -12.18
CA THR A 104 -6.08 9.86 -13.63
C THR A 104 -4.92 10.63 -14.23
N ALA A 105 -4.78 11.92 -13.87
CA ALA A 105 -3.65 12.74 -14.27
C ALA A 105 -2.34 12.15 -13.74
N TYR A 106 -2.30 11.73 -12.47
CA TYR A 106 -1.12 11.13 -11.88
C TYR A 106 -0.64 9.88 -12.63
N LEU A 107 -1.56 8.96 -12.94
CA LEU A 107 -1.27 7.72 -13.66
C LEU A 107 -0.63 8.00 -15.02
N SER A 108 -1.19 8.97 -15.75
CA SER A 108 -0.75 9.35 -17.09
C SER A 108 0.60 10.06 -17.05
N ASP A 109 0.75 11.09 -16.20
CA ASP A 109 1.95 11.93 -16.13
C ASP A 109 3.18 11.16 -15.64
N ASN A 110 2.99 10.19 -14.75
CA ASN A 110 4.08 9.39 -14.18
C ASN A 110 4.33 8.10 -14.98
N GLY A 111 3.54 7.80 -16.01
CA GLY A 111 3.72 6.60 -16.85
C GLY A 111 3.58 5.30 -16.07
N ILE A 112 2.60 5.24 -15.16
CA ILE A 112 2.32 4.05 -14.35
C ILE A 112 1.80 2.93 -15.25
N LYS A 113 2.46 1.76 -15.18
CA LYS A 113 2.15 0.60 -16.03
C LYS A 113 1.34 -0.47 -15.31
N THR A 114 1.51 -0.60 -14.00
CA THR A 114 0.79 -1.60 -13.20
C THR A 114 0.22 -0.97 -11.93
N VAL A 115 -1.05 -1.23 -11.66
CA VAL A 115 -1.77 -0.74 -10.50
C VAL A 115 -2.35 -1.91 -9.72
N VAL A 116 -2.13 -1.95 -8.41
CA VAL A 116 -2.91 -2.78 -7.47
C VAL A 116 -3.97 -1.89 -6.86
N ALA A 117 -5.25 -2.19 -7.09
CA ALA A 117 -6.36 -1.40 -6.56
C ALA A 117 -7.69 -2.16 -6.61
N ASP A 118 -8.73 -1.57 -6.00
CA ASP A 118 -10.10 -2.07 -6.14
C ASP A 118 -10.56 -2.11 -7.62
N PRO A 119 -11.36 -3.10 -8.06
CA PRO A 119 -11.80 -3.23 -9.45
C PRO A 119 -12.47 -1.98 -10.04
N LEU A 120 -13.08 -1.13 -9.21
CA LEU A 120 -13.71 0.11 -9.67
C LEU A 120 -12.70 1.12 -10.24
N TYR A 121 -11.41 1.04 -9.89
CA TYR A 121 -10.37 1.88 -10.49
C TYR A 121 -10.16 1.63 -11.98
N ARG A 122 -10.63 0.50 -12.53
CA ARG A 122 -10.47 0.15 -13.95
C ARG A 122 -10.98 1.22 -14.91
N TYR A 123 -11.94 2.03 -14.49
CA TYR A 123 -12.56 3.07 -15.32
C TYR A 123 -11.72 4.34 -15.47
N ILE A 124 -10.67 4.50 -14.65
CA ILE A 124 -9.79 5.67 -14.65
C ILE A 124 -8.34 5.34 -14.99
N LEU A 125 -8.05 4.08 -15.34
CA LEU A 125 -6.72 3.67 -15.75
C LEU A 125 -6.42 4.10 -17.19
N PRO A 126 -5.18 4.53 -17.49
CA PRO A 126 -4.77 4.81 -18.85
C PRO A 126 -4.72 3.52 -19.69
N GLU A 127 -4.83 3.66 -21.01
CA GLU A 127 -4.77 2.52 -21.94
C GLU A 127 -3.45 1.75 -21.79
N GLY A 128 -3.54 0.41 -21.74
CA GLY A 128 -2.38 -0.46 -21.56
C GLY A 128 -1.89 -0.62 -20.12
N CYS A 129 -2.49 0.07 -19.14
CA CYS A 129 -2.19 -0.11 -17.73
C CYS A 129 -2.78 -1.43 -17.20
N LYS A 130 -1.95 -2.28 -16.57
CA LYS A 130 -2.37 -3.54 -15.95
C LYS A 130 -2.99 -3.27 -14.59
N LEU A 131 -4.25 -3.67 -14.40
CA LEU A 131 -4.89 -3.71 -13.08
C LEU A 131 -4.72 -5.08 -12.44
N ILE A 132 -4.14 -5.11 -11.25
CA ILE A 132 -4.19 -6.23 -10.32
C ILE A 132 -5.32 -5.92 -9.33
N GLU A 133 -6.43 -6.64 -9.49
CA GLU A 133 -7.63 -6.40 -8.70
C GLU A 133 -7.45 -6.84 -7.25
N LEU A 134 -7.68 -5.90 -6.33
CA LEU A 134 -7.70 -6.11 -4.89
C LEU A 134 -8.98 -5.47 -4.32
N PRO A 135 -10.14 -6.14 -4.47
CA PRO A 135 -11.39 -5.60 -3.95
C PRO A 135 -11.35 -5.53 -2.42
N HIS A 136 -11.93 -4.47 -1.85
CA HIS A 136 -12.07 -4.33 -0.41
C HIS A 136 -13.39 -3.68 0.00
N PHE A 137 -13.92 -4.07 1.16
CA PHE A 137 -15.24 -3.62 1.61
C PHE A 137 -15.35 -2.11 1.79
N ALA A 138 -14.24 -1.43 2.13
CA ALA A 138 -14.25 0.01 2.38
C ALA A 138 -14.43 0.85 1.10
N PHE A 139 -14.32 0.26 -0.10
CA PHE A 139 -14.53 0.96 -1.37
C PHE A 139 -15.70 0.37 -2.16
N SER A 140 -15.55 -0.84 -2.72
CA SER A 140 -16.60 -1.48 -3.53
C SER A 140 -17.66 -2.24 -2.73
N GLY A 141 -17.57 -2.25 -1.40
CA GLY A 141 -18.53 -2.92 -0.54
C GLY A 141 -18.64 -4.41 -0.86
N ARG A 142 -19.87 -4.90 -1.08
CA ARG A 142 -20.14 -6.32 -1.37
C ARG A 142 -20.11 -6.68 -2.85
N CYS A 143 -19.89 -5.72 -3.75
CA CYS A 143 -19.94 -5.95 -5.20
C CYS A 143 -18.97 -7.06 -5.65
N PHE A 144 -17.78 -7.11 -5.05
CA PHE A 144 -16.73 -8.08 -5.34
C PHE A 144 -16.37 -8.95 -4.13
N ALA A 145 -17.31 -9.16 -3.19
CA ALA A 145 -17.04 -9.88 -1.95
C ALA A 145 -16.51 -11.32 -2.17
N ARG A 146 -16.87 -11.95 -3.29
CA ARG A 146 -16.42 -13.31 -3.65
C ARG A 146 -14.99 -13.34 -4.18
N ASP A 147 -14.49 -12.21 -4.66
CA ASP A 147 -13.18 -12.07 -5.30
C ASP A 147 -12.13 -11.48 -4.34
N MET A 148 -12.55 -11.15 -3.10
CA MET A 148 -11.66 -10.69 -2.05
C MET A 148 -10.65 -11.76 -1.67
N ARG A 149 -9.39 -11.35 -1.61
CA ARG A 149 -8.25 -12.22 -1.31
C ARG A 149 -7.80 -12.01 0.11
N ASP A 150 -7.39 -13.10 0.75
CA ASP A 150 -6.66 -13.03 2.00
C ASP A 150 -5.24 -12.57 1.71
N ILE A 151 -4.96 -11.29 1.96
CA ILE A 151 -3.64 -10.72 1.70
C ILE A 151 -2.57 -11.21 2.68
N ILE A 152 -2.94 -11.85 3.78
CA ILE A 152 -2.00 -12.38 4.77
C ILE A 152 -1.57 -13.79 4.37
N ASN A 153 -2.52 -14.65 4.00
CA ASN A 153 -2.25 -16.07 3.77
C ASN A 153 -2.25 -16.48 2.29
N ASN A 154 -2.79 -15.67 1.38
CA ASN A 154 -3.07 -16.07 0.01
C ASN A 154 -2.65 -15.02 -1.03
N VAL A 155 -1.41 -14.53 -0.88
CA VAL A 155 -0.75 -13.67 -1.88
C VAL A 155 0.38 -14.45 -2.50
N ASN A 156 0.14 -14.99 -3.70
CA ASN A 156 1.17 -15.68 -4.47
C ASN A 156 2.19 -14.69 -5.04
N LYS A 157 3.40 -15.18 -5.38
CA LYS A 157 4.44 -14.38 -6.03
C LYS A 157 3.96 -13.69 -7.31
N GLU A 158 3.02 -14.29 -8.04
CA GLU A 158 2.35 -13.70 -9.23
C GLU A 158 1.68 -12.35 -8.97
N PHE A 159 1.28 -12.07 -7.73
CA PHE A 159 0.73 -10.77 -7.35
C PHE A 159 1.78 -9.65 -7.45
N PHE A 160 3.06 -10.02 -7.36
CA PHE A 160 4.21 -9.12 -7.35
C PHE A 160 5.07 -9.21 -8.63
N GLU A 161 4.65 -10.00 -9.64
CA GLU A 161 5.28 -10.09 -10.97
C GLU A 161 4.84 -8.93 -11.91
#